data_AF-A0A165XHD3-F1
#
_entry.id   AF-A0A165XHD3-F1
#
_cell.length_a   1.000
_cell.length_b   1.000
_cell.length_c   1.000
_cell.angle_alpha   90.00
_cell.angle_beta   90.00
_cell.angle_gamma   90.00
#
_symmetry.space_group_name_H-M   'P 1'
#
loop_
_entity.id
_entity.type
_entity.pdbx_description
1 polymer ?
#
loop_
_entity_poly.entity_id
_entity_poly.type
_entity_poly.pdbx_seq_one_letter_code
_entity_poly.pdbx_strand_id
1 'polypeptide(L)'
;MGQGQGFENISESHAVPQRPPLEDGTPSEREPEVHPPANCQVWQAARATSAAPGYFKPMTIRTPEKEFKFLDGGLNYNNPAFQLLGERRKLIQEASRTDDQDPDPSATHLPHEICFISLGAGGEDRVKLRWYHLLSLPLISSYLGINVILCKIATDTEKAHESFKNLHDPGEFNYFRFNVKKGLEGVALGHWWKLSNIRNKTRAYLAEHEAKINEAAEVLVRLS
;
A
#
# COMPACT_ATOMS: atom_id res chain seq x y z
N MET A 1 -14.18 -52.40 72.89
CA MET A 1 -12.81 -52.90 72.65
C MET A 1 -12.48 -52.68 71.18
N GLY A 2 -11.33 -52.08 70.88
CA GLY A 2 -10.71 -52.08 69.54
C GLY A 2 -11.01 -50.84 68.69
N GLN A 3 -9.97 -50.07 68.39
CA GLN A 3 -9.99 -48.74 67.79
C GLN A 3 -10.15 -48.78 66.26
N GLY A 4 -10.90 -47.82 65.73
CA GLY A 4 -10.93 -47.49 64.30
C GLY A 4 -9.77 -46.57 63.93
N GLN A 5 -9.06 -46.90 62.86
CA GLN A 5 -8.10 -46.00 62.21
C GLN A 5 -8.85 -45.15 61.18
N GLY A 6 -9.02 -43.87 61.50
CA GLY A 6 -9.33 -42.84 60.51
C GLY A 6 -8.03 -42.21 60.04
N PHE A 7 -7.69 -42.38 58.77
CA PHE A 7 -6.61 -41.64 58.13
C PHE A 7 -7.19 -40.51 57.29
N GLU A 8 -6.57 -39.35 57.48
CA GLU A 8 -7.05 -38.02 57.17
C GLU A 8 -7.06 -37.68 55.68
N ASN A 9 -8.01 -36.83 55.32
CA ASN A 9 -8.21 -36.21 54.01
C ASN A 9 -6.94 -35.48 53.53
N ILE A 10 -6.44 -35.88 52.36
CA ILE A 10 -5.45 -35.10 51.61
C ILE A 10 -6.22 -34.01 50.85
N SER A 11 -6.20 -32.79 51.36
CA SER A 11 -6.61 -31.60 50.62
C SER A 11 -5.47 -31.17 49.68
N GLU A 12 -5.53 -31.58 48.41
CA GLU A 12 -4.66 -31.03 47.37
C GLU A 12 -5.10 -29.58 47.06
N SER A 13 -4.33 -28.63 47.59
CA SER A 13 -4.38 -27.23 47.16
C SER A 13 -3.65 -27.10 45.81
N HIS A 14 -4.40 -26.91 44.73
CA HIS A 14 -3.85 -26.52 43.43
C HIS A 14 -3.36 -25.07 43.51
N ALA A 15 -2.09 -24.88 43.88
CA ALA A 15 -1.40 -23.61 43.75
C ALA A 15 -1.13 -23.33 42.26
N VAL A 16 -1.78 -22.30 41.73
CA VAL A 16 -1.50 -21.74 40.41
C VAL A 16 -0.06 -21.20 40.40
N PRO A 17 0.80 -21.54 39.41
CA PRO A 17 2.15 -21.00 39.35
C PRO A 17 2.09 -19.49 39.16
N GLN A 18 2.68 -18.73 40.09
CA GLN A 18 2.79 -17.29 39.96
C GLN A 18 3.78 -16.96 38.84
N ARG A 19 3.34 -16.05 37.96
CA ARG A 19 4.16 -15.49 36.87
C ARG A 19 5.33 -14.73 37.49
N PRO A 20 6.57 -14.86 37.01
CA PRO A 20 7.69 -14.08 37.53
C PRO A 20 7.40 -12.57 37.39
N PRO A 21 7.89 -11.72 38.31
CA PRO A 21 7.72 -10.28 38.22
C PRO A 21 8.28 -9.75 36.89
N LEU A 22 7.57 -8.82 36.28
CA LEU A 22 8.07 -8.08 35.12
C LEU A 22 9.34 -7.34 35.56
N GLU A 23 10.48 -7.68 34.97
CA GLU A 23 11.68 -6.85 35.07
C GLU A 23 11.32 -5.46 34.55
N ASP A 24 11.61 -4.45 35.37
CA ASP A 24 11.49 -3.03 35.03
C ASP A 24 12.50 -2.74 33.90
N GLY A 25 12.06 -3.03 32.68
CA GLY A 25 12.80 -2.70 31.47
C GLY A 25 12.89 -1.19 31.41
N THR A 26 14.08 -0.67 31.68
CA THR A 26 14.53 0.65 31.24
C THR A 26 13.89 0.96 29.88
N PRO A 27 13.25 2.13 29.68
CA PRO A 27 12.65 2.46 28.40
C PRO A 27 13.71 2.21 27.33
N SER A 28 13.48 1.22 26.47
CA SER A 28 14.25 1.11 25.23
C SER A 28 14.16 2.49 24.61
N GLU A 29 15.30 3.18 24.56
CA GLU A 29 15.44 4.39 23.77
C GLU A 29 14.99 3.98 22.38
N ARG A 30 13.74 4.33 22.04
CA ARG A 30 13.24 4.12 20.69
C ARG A 30 14.17 4.95 19.85
N GLU A 31 14.96 4.29 19.01
CA GLU A 31 15.79 4.99 18.03
C GLU A 31 14.91 6.08 17.40
N PRO A 32 15.40 7.33 17.34
CA PRO A 32 14.61 8.42 16.79
C PRO A 32 14.07 7.98 15.43
N GLU A 33 12.79 8.22 15.21
CA GLU A 33 12.10 7.77 14.00
C GLU A 33 12.78 8.45 12.79
N VAL A 34 13.73 7.75 12.17
CA VAL A 34 14.52 8.34 11.10
C VAL A 34 13.67 8.35 9.84
N HIS A 35 13.13 9.52 9.52
CA HIS A 35 12.34 9.69 8.32
C HIS A 35 13.20 9.53 7.06
N PRO A 36 12.66 8.97 5.98
CA PRO A 36 13.29 9.00 4.66
C PRO A 36 13.75 10.43 4.30
N PRO A 37 14.82 10.60 3.52
CA PRO A 37 15.27 11.93 3.10
C PRO A 37 14.16 12.69 2.37
N ALA A 38 13.65 13.74 3.02
CA ALA A 38 12.63 14.63 2.44
C ALA A 38 13.09 15.29 1.13
N ASN A 39 14.40 15.50 0.97
CA ASN A 39 15.01 16.22 -0.15
C ASN A 39 15.88 15.34 -1.06
N CYS A 40 15.44 14.12 -1.39
CA CYS A 40 16.13 13.31 -2.39
C CYS A 40 15.93 13.87 -3.81
N GLN A 41 16.85 13.55 -4.73
CA GLN A 41 16.73 14.00 -6.12
C GLN A 41 15.57 13.28 -6.81
N VAL A 42 14.88 13.96 -7.73
CA VAL A 42 13.70 13.42 -8.44
C VAL A 42 13.98 12.05 -9.07
N TRP A 43 15.15 11.85 -9.68
CA TRP A 43 15.51 10.56 -10.27
C TRP A 43 15.73 9.47 -9.22
N GLN A 44 16.15 9.81 -8.00
CA GLN A 44 16.32 8.84 -6.92
C GLN A 44 14.96 8.35 -6.43
N ALA A 45 14.00 9.27 -6.25
CA ALA A 45 12.62 8.93 -5.93
C ALA A 45 11.98 8.06 -7.03
N ALA A 46 12.13 8.47 -8.30
CA ALA A 46 11.62 7.72 -9.44
C ALA A 46 12.22 6.31 -9.52
N ARG A 47 13.54 6.17 -9.32
CA ARG A 47 14.19 4.86 -9.30
C ARG A 47 13.76 4.01 -8.10
N ALA A 48 13.58 4.61 -6.93
CA ALA A 48 13.16 3.93 -5.72
C ALA A 48 11.74 3.34 -5.88
N THR A 49 10.79 4.14 -6.38
CA THR A 49 9.40 3.70 -6.52
C THR A 49 9.21 2.60 -7.58
N SER A 50 10.09 2.50 -8.58
CA SER A 50 10.05 1.47 -9.63
C SER A 50 10.99 0.28 -9.41
N ALA A 51 11.59 0.14 -8.23
CA ALA A 51 12.56 -0.91 -7.93
C ALA A 51 11.90 -2.29 -7.66
N ALA A 52 11.16 -2.80 -8.65
CA ALA A 52 10.37 -4.04 -8.55
C ALA A 52 11.27 -5.26 -8.27
N PRO A 53 11.03 -6.02 -7.18
CA PRO A 53 11.78 -7.24 -6.91
C PRO A 53 11.70 -8.23 -8.07
N GLY A 54 12.85 -8.75 -8.48
CA GLY A 54 12.98 -9.65 -9.64
C GLY A 54 13.21 -8.95 -10.98
N TYR A 55 12.99 -7.63 -11.07
CA TYR A 55 13.33 -6.82 -12.24
C TYR A 55 14.51 -5.89 -11.99
N PHE A 56 14.53 -5.23 -10.83
CA PHE A 56 15.54 -4.23 -10.49
C PHE A 56 16.14 -4.49 -9.11
N LYS A 57 17.40 -4.04 -8.93
CA LYS A 57 18.04 -4.01 -7.61
C LYS A 57 17.38 -2.93 -6.73
N PRO A 58 17.28 -3.14 -5.40
CA PRO A 58 16.81 -2.11 -4.48
C PRO A 58 17.58 -0.79 -4.65
N MET A 59 16.88 0.34 -4.48
CA MET A 59 17.49 1.68 -4.55
C MET A 59 18.00 2.07 -3.17
N THR A 60 19.29 2.40 -3.09
CA THR A 60 19.87 2.99 -1.90
C THR A 60 19.88 4.52 -2.03
N ILE A 61 19.29 5.23 -1.07
CA ILE A 61 19.45 6.68 -0.90
C ILE A 61 20.15 6.91 0.44
N ARG A 62 21.21 7.73 0.43
CA ARG A 62 22.02 8.02 1.62
C ARG A 62 21.79 9.45 2.08
N THR A 63 21.68 9.62 3.39
CA THR A 63 21.81 10.90 4.09
C THR A 63 23.14 10.90 4.86
N PRO A 64 23.60 12.05 5.37
CA PRO A 64 24.77 12.09 6.25
C PRO A 64 24.64 11.15 7.47
N GLU A 65 23.42 10.90 7.92
CA GLU A 65 23.11 10.13 9.13
C GLU A 65 22.87 8.64 8.84
N LYS A 66 22.26 8.29 7.69
CA LYS A 66 21.79 6.92 7.44
C LYS A 66 21.71 6.53 5.96
N GLU A 67 21.83 5.24 5.72
CA GLU A 67 21.48 4.62 4.44
C GLU A 67 20.06 4.05 4.47
N PHE A 68 19.24 4.43 3.49
CA PHE A 68 17.89 3.91 3.29
C PHE A 68 17.84 3.04 2.04
N LYS A 69 17.26 1.84 2.16
CA LYS A 69 17.04 0.92 1.04
C LYS A 69 15.55 0.86 0.71
N PHE A 70 15.24 1.19 -0.54
CA PHE A 70 13.88 1.24 -1.07
C PHE A 70 13.64 0.11 -2.06
N LEU A 71 12.42 -0.41 -2.00
CA LEU A 71 11.81 -1.30 -2.96
C LEU A 71 10.63 -0.59 -3.62
N ASP A 72 10.14 -1.19 -4.70
CA ASP A 72 8.96 -0.71 -5.42
C ASP A 72 7.76 -0.42 -4.51
N GLY A 73 7.12 0.72 -4.74
CA GLY A 73 5.92 1.13 -4.00
C GLY A 73 4.74 0.17 -4.21
N GLY A 74 4.74 -0.55 -5.33
CA GLY A 74 3.74 -1.54 -5.68
C GLY A 74 3.60 -2.67 -4.66
N LEU A 75 4.59 -2.92 -3.80
CA LEU A 75 4.53 -3.98 -2.78
C LEU A 75 3.41 -3.82 -1.76
N ASN A 76 3.03 -2.58 -1.47
CA ASN A 76 2.06 -2.22 -0.42
C ASN A 76 1.12 -1.06 -0.81
N TYR A 77 1.50 -0.24 -1.78
CA TYR A 77 0.82 1.01 -2.12
C TYR A 77 0.67 1.16 -3.64
N ASN A 78 0.31 0.08 -4.35
CA ASN A 78 0.24 0.11 -5.81
C ASN A 78 -0.94 0.91 -6.35
N ASN A 79 -1.92 1.19 -5.50
CA ASN A 79 -2.93 2.23 -5.72
C ASN A 79 -2.87 3.22 -4.54
N PRO A 80 -2.21 4.37 -4.71
CA PRO A 80 -1.89 5.28 -3.61
C PRO A 80 -3.05 6.19 -3.18
N ALA A 81 -4.30 5.84 -3.50
CA ALA A 81 -5.47 6.69 -3.25
C ALA A 81 -5.63 7.08 -1.77
N PHE A 82 -5.42 6.13 -0.85
CA PHE A 82 -5.46 6.39 0.59
C PHE A 82 -4.29 7.26 1.05
N GLN A 83 -3.09 7.05 0.51
CA GLN A 83 -1.90 7.84 0.83
C GLN A 83 -2.11 9.28 0.42
N LEU A 84 -2.64 9.51 -0.80
CA LEU A 84 -2.96 10.84 -1.30
C LEU A 84 -3.98 11.56 -0.42
N LEU A 85 -5.07 10.88 -0.03
CA LEU A 85 -6.08 11.46 0.86
C LEU A 85 -5.52 11.78 2.25
N GLY A 86 -4.67 10.89 2.79
CA GLY A 86 -3.97 11.09 4.05
C GLY A 86 -3.05 12.31 4.02
N GLU A 87 -2.20 12.43 2.99
CA GLU A 87 -1.30 13.58 2.83
C GLU A 87 -2.07 14.89 2.65
N ARG A 88 -3.17 14.90 1.88
CA ARG A 88 -4.03 16.09 1.79
C ARG A 88 -4.57 16.50 3.17
N ARG A 89 -5.09 15.57 3.96
CA ARG A 89 -5.63 15.87 5.29
C ARG A 89 -4.56 16.44 6.22
N LYS A 90 -3.32 15.95 6.14
CA LYS A 90 -2.19 16.53 6.88
C LYS A 90 -1.92 17.97 6.47
N LEU A 91 -1.85 18.26 5.16
CA LEU A 91 -1.63 19.62 4.66
C LEU A 91 -2.73 20.60 5.14
N ILE A 92 -4.00 20.19 5.10
CA ILE A 92 -5.12 21.00 5.63
C ILE A 92 -4.96 21.25 7.13
N GLN A 93 -4.54 20.22 7.88
CA GLN A 93 -4.37 20.31 9.33
C GLN A 93 -3.19 21.23 9.69
N GLU A 94 -2.08 21.14 8.94
CA GLU A 94 -0.90 22.00 9.10
C GLU A 94 -1.23 23.45 8.75
N ALA A 95 -1.95 23.69 7.65
CA ALA A 95 -2.45 25.01 7.29
C ALA A 95 -3.30 25.63 8.40
N SER A 96 -4.20 24.83 8.99
CA SER A 96 -5.11 25.25 10.07
C SER A 96 -4.42 25.51 11.41
N ARG A 97 -3.15 25.11 11.59
CA ARG A 97 -2.38 25.24 12.84
C ARG A 97 -1.59 26.54 12.94
N THR A 98 -1.58 27.38 11.92
CA THR A 98 -0.88 28.66 11.95
C THR A 98 -1.59 29.62 12.91
N ASP A 99 -1.16 29.59 14.18
CA ASP A 99 -1.58 30.50 15.27
C ASP A 99 -0.72 31.79 15.31
N ASP A 100 0.04 32.05 14.24
CA ASP A 100 0.92 33.22 14.08
C ASP A 100 0.22 34.35 13.30
N GLN A 101 0.57 35.59 13.65
CA GLN A 101 0.00 36.87 13.19
C GLN A 101 0.10 37.17 11.68
N ASP A 102 0.42 36.18 10.84
CA ASP A 102 0.46 36.33 9.39
C ASP A 102 0.16 34.98 8.71
N PRO A 103 -1.13 34.63 8.51
CA PRO A 103 -1.49 33.37 7.87
C PRO A 103 -0.99 33.38 6.42
N ASP A 104 -0.25 32.34 6.02
CA ASP A 104 0.06 32.10 4.61
C ASP A 104 -1.27 31.98 3.83
N PRO A 105 -1.60 32.93 2.94
CA PRO A 105 -2.88 32.94 2.23
C PRO A 105 -3.04 31.73 1.31
N SER A 106 -1.94 31.07 0.95
CA SER A 106 -1.96 29.88 0.08
C SER A 106 -2.39 28.61 0.83
N ALA A 107 -2.19 28.54 2.14
CA ALA A 107 -2.51 27.39 2.97
C ALA A 107 -4.00 27.38 3.39
N THR A 108 -4.59 28.55 3.57
CA THR A 108 -5.99 28.75 3.99
C THR A 108 -7.01 28.55 2.85
N HIS A 109 -6.55 28.48 1.60
CA HIS A 109 -7.39 28.39 0.40
C HIS A 109 -7.40 27.00 -0.27
N LEU A 110 -7.13 25.91 0.48
CA LEU A 110 -7.29 24.58 -0.10
C LEU A 110 -8.78 24.34 -0.47
N PRO A 111 -9.08 23.96 -1.71
CA PRO A 111 -10.46 23.79 -2.14
C PRO A 111 -11.15 22.71 -1.30
N HIS A 112 -12.34 23.04 -0.79
CA HIS A 112 -13.15 22.14 0.01
C HIS A 112 -13.60 20.92 -0.80
N GLU A 113 -13.91 21.13 -2.08
CA GLU A 113 -14.23 20.05 -3.02
C GLU A 113 -12.98 19.55 -3.75
N ILE A 114 -12.88 18.24 -3.94
CA ILE A 114 -11.85 17.66 -4.82
C ILE A 114 -12.40 16.49 -5.60
N CYS A 115 -11.69 16.19 -6.69
CA CYS A 115 -11.92 15.07 -7.56
C CYS A 115 -10.69 14.16 -7.58
N PHE A 116 -10.86 12.92 -7.12
CA PHE A 116 -9.85 11.88 -7.21
C PHE A 116 -10.02 11.09 -8.51
N ILE A 117 -9.00 11.15 -9.37
CA ILE A 117 -8.94 10.31 -10.58
C ILE A 117 -7.85 9.26 -10.37
N SER A 118 -8.27 8.01 -10.23
CA SER A 118 -7.39 6.85 -10.09
C SER A 118 -7.24 6.14 -11.43
N LEU A 119 -6.01 6.04 -11.93
CA LEU A 119 -5.67 5.34 -13.17
C LEU A 119 -5.00 4.01 -12.86
N GLY A 120 -5.54 2.92 -13.41
CA GLY A 120 -4.96 1.59 -13.34
C GLY A 120 -4.13 1.27 -14.57
N ALA A 121 -3.06 0.49 -14.40
CA ALA A 121 -2.19 0.04 -15.49
C ALA A 121 -2.72 -1.22 -16.21
N GLY A 122 -4.01 -1.53 -16.05
CA GLY A 122 -4.62 -2.77 -16.48
C GLY A 122 -4.38 -3.92 -15.50
N GLY A 123 -5.06 -5.03 -15.77
CA GLY A 123 -4.86 -6.28 -15.03
C GLY A 123 -6.14 -6.81 -14.42
N GLU A 124 -6.60 -7.92 -14.98
CA GLU A 124 -7.25 -8.95 -14.19
C GLU A 124 -6.80 -10.30 -14.76
N ASP A 125 -5.74 -10.83 -14.18
CA ASP A 125 -5.45 -12.25 -14.32
C ASP A 125 -4.80 -12.67 -13.02
N ARG A 126 -5.51 -13.54 -12.29
CA ARG A 126 -4.88 -14.39 -11.28
C ARG A 126 -3.68 -14.98 -11.99
N VAL A 127 -2.45 -14.63 -11.60
CA VAL A 127 -1.27 -15.33 -12.09
C VAL A 127 -1.59 -16.80 -11.83
N LYS A 128 -1.92 -17.54 -12.89
CA LYS A 128 -2.18 -18.96 -12.77
C LYS A 128 -0.82 -19.50 -12.39
N LEU A 129 -0.65 -19.78 -11.09
CA LEU A 129 0.52 -20.45 -10.56
C LEU A 129 0.59 -21.77 -11.31
N ARG A 130 1.37 -21.80 -12.40
CA ARG A 130 1.52 -22.96 -13.28
C ARG A 130 2.26 -24.02 -12.46
N TRP A 131 1.47 -24.90 -11.83
CA TRP A 131 1.88 -25.92 -10.85
C TRP A 131 3.04 -26.82 -11.31
N TYR A 132 3.25 -26.97 -12.62
CA TYR A 132 4.28 -27.83 -13.19
C TYR A 132 5.71 -27.25 -13.09
N HIS A 133 5.91 -26.01 -12.61
CA HIS A 133 7.25 -25.49 -12.27
C HIS A 133 7.73 -25.90 -10.86
N LEU A 134 6.91 -26.55 -10.05
CA LEU A 134 7.26 -26.98 -8.68
C LEU A 134 7.91 -28.39 -8.62
N LEU A 135 7.98 -29.13 -9.73
CA LEU A 135 8.37 -30.54 -9.73
C LEU A 135 9.83 -30.83 -10.14
N SER A 136 10.70 -29.82 -10.26
CA SER A 136 12.13 -30.10 -10.54
C SER A 136 13.11 -29.03 -10.06
N LEU A 137 13.83 -29.35 -8.97
CA LEU A 137 15.16 -28.87 -8.51
C LEU A 137 15.22 -27.94 -7.26
N PRO A 138 16.22 -28.14 -6.36
CA PRO A 138 16.36 -27.45 -5.07
C PRO A 138 16.83 -25.97 -5.15
N LEU A 139 16.84 -25.35 -6.33
CA LEU A 139 17.21 -23.94 -6.58
C LEU A 139 16.00 -22.98 -6.66
N ILE A 140 14.78 -23.47 -6.39
CA ILE A 140 13.52 -22.79 -6.75
C ILE A 140 12.97 -21.82 -5.67
N SER A 141 13.51 -21.79 -4.46
CA SER A 141 12.96 -20.96 -3.37
C SER A 141 12.88 -19.47 -3.73
N SER A 142 13.91 -18.92 -4.38
CA SER A 142 13.95 -17.49 -4.77
C SER A 142 12.98 -17.11 -5.90
N TYR A 143 12.74 -18.00 -6.87
CA TYR A 143 11.84 -17.73 -8.00
C TYR A 143 10.36 -17.81 -7.62
N LEU A 144 10.02 -18.65 -6.64
CA LEU A 144 8.66 -18.76 -6.13
C LEU A 144 8.26 -17.47 -5.39
N GLY A 145 9.18 -16.89 -4.60
CA GLY A 145 8.96 -15.64 -3.89
C GLY A 145 8.65 -14.44 -4.80
N ILE A 146 9.35 -14.32 -5.94
CA ILE A 146 9.14 -13.20 -6.88
C ILE A 146 7.73 -13.26 -7.50
N ASN A 147 7.26 -14.44 -7.92
CA ASN A 147 5.92 -14.56 -8.49
C ASN A 147 4.84 -14.19 -7.47
N VAL A 148 4.97 -14.63 -6.21
CA VAL A 148 4.06 -14.25 -5.11
C VAL A 148 4.07 -12.74 -4.89
N ILE A 149 5.24 -12.11 -4.91
CA ILE A 149 5.39 -10.66 -4.80
C ILE A 149 4.65 -9.95 -5.94
N LEU A 150 4.86 -10.35 -7.20
CA LEU A 150 4.20 -9.73 -8.36
C LEU A 150 2.68 -9.91 -8.32
N CYS A 151 2.19 -11.08 -7.88
CA CYS A 151 0.78 -11.31 -7.62
C CYS A 151 0.24 -10.33 -6.56
N LYS A 152 0.99 -10.13 -5.48
CA LYS A 152 0.61 -9.21 -4.40
C LYS A 152 0.47 -7.79 -4.96
N ILE A 153 1.47 -7.32 -5.70
CA ILE A 153 1.46 -6.00 -6.35
C ILE A 153 0.22 -5.81 -7.23
N ALA A 154 -0.10 -6.80 -8.08
CA ALA A 154 -1.26 -6.73 -8.96
C ALA A 154 -2.59 -6.72 -8.18
N THR A 155 -2.74 -7.63 -7.21
CA THR A 155 -3.99 -7.78 -6.43
C THR A 155 -4.21 -6.64 -5.42
N ASP A 156 -3.15 -5.97 -4.98
CA ASP A 156 -3.23 -4.82 -4.06
C ASP A 156 -3.99 -3.64 -4.68
N THR A 157 -3.78 -3.37 -5.99
CA THR A 157 -4.38 -2.21 -6.68
C THR A 157 -5.90 -2.17 -6.62
N GLU A 158 -6.54 -3.30 -6.94
CA GLU A 158 -7.99 -3.42 -7.00
C GLU A 158 -8.59 -3.55 -5.60
N LYS A 159 -7.91 -4.21 -4.66
CA LYS A 159 -8.34 -4.21 -3.26
C LYS A 159 -8.35 -2.81 -2.67
N ALA A 160 -7.29 -2.04 -2.89
CA ALA A 160 -7.21 -0.65 -2.46
C ALA A 160 -8.27 0.22 -3.15
N HIS A 161 -8.58 -0.02 -4.43
CA HIS A 161 -9.68 0.66 -5.12
C HIS A 161 -11.03 0.37 -4.45
N GLU A 162 -11.35 -0.90 -4.22
CA GLU A 162 -12.63 -1.31 -3.58
C GLU A 162 -12.73 -0.76 -2.16
N SER A 163 -11.66 -0.87 -1.37
CA SER A 163 -11.61 -0.27 -0.02
C SER A 163 -11.80 1.24 -0.08
N PHE A 164 -11.15 1.95 -1.01
CA PHE A 164 -11.27 3.40 -1.13
C PHE A 164 -12.68 3.81 -1.52
N LYS A 165 -13.29 3.10 -2.48
CA LYS A 165 -14.67 3.31 -2.90
C LYS A 165 -15.69 3.05 -1.77
N ASN A 166 -15.45 2.05 -0.94
CA ASN A 166 -16.39 1.67 0.13
C ASN A 166 -16.26 2.52 1.40
N LEU A 167 -15.06 3.04 1.68
CA LEU A 167 -14.79 3.85 2.87
C LEU A 167 -14.97 5.35 2.62
N HIS A 168 -14.99 5.75 1.35
CA HIS A 168 -15.28 7.12 0.94
C HIS A 168 -16.78 7.39 1.03
N ASP A 169 -17.15 8.48 1.72
CA ASP A 169 -18.51 9.01 1.70
C ASP A 169 -18.74 9.73 0.36
N PRO A 170 -19.73 9.31 -0.47
CA PRO A 170 -20.00 9.95 -1.76
C PRO A 170 -20.15 11.49 -1.70
N GLY A 171 -20.49 12.07 -0.55
CA GLY A 171 -20.56 13.52 -0.35
C GLY A 171 -19.21 14.22 -0.11
N GLU A 172 -18.14 13.50 0.23
CA GLU A 172 -16.85 14.10 0.61
C GLU A 172 -16.04 14.58 -0.61
N PHE A 173 -16.08 13.85 -1.72
CA PHE A 173 -15.33 14.16 -2.94
C PHE A 173 -15.81 13.33 -4.13
N ASN A 174 -15.47 13.75 -5.34
CA ASN A 174 -15.75 12.95 -6.54
C ASN A 174 -14.65 11.89 -6.73
N TYR A 175 -15.01 10.65 -7.07
CA TYR A 175 -14.04 9.57 -7.30
C TYR A 175 -14.28 8.83 -8.60
N PHE A 176 -13.29 8.87 -9.49
CA PHE A 176 -13.30 8.15 -10.76
C PHE A 176 -12.14 7.17 -10.84
N ARG A 177 -12.44 5.89 -11.10
CA ARG A 177 -11.44 4.86 -11.43
C ARG A 177 -11.53 4.50 -12.91
N PHE A 178 -10.39 4.57 -13.59
CA PHE A 178 -10.24 4.09 -14.97
C PHE A 178 -9.21 2.96 -14.98
N ASN A 179 -9.61 1.77 -15.39
CA ASN A 179 -8.70 0.61 -15.45
C ASN A 179 -9.10 -0.34 -16.58
N VAL A 180 -8.13 -0.71 -17.42
CA VAL A 180 -8.34 -1.60 -18.58
C VAL A 180 -8.21 -3.06 -18.14
N LYS A 181 -9.31 -3.65 -17.66
CA LYS A 181 -9.31 -5.05 -17.18
C LYS A 181 -9.24 -6.06 -18.33
N LYS A 182 -10.12 -5.89 -19.32
CA LYS A 182 -10.27 -6.84 -20.43
C LYS A 182 -9.22 -6.65 -21.51
N GLY A 183 -8.67 -7.75 -22.01
CA GLY A 183 -7.75 -7.79 -23.15
C GLY A 183 -6.28 -7.55 -22.81
N LEU A 184 -5.96 -7.31 -21.54
CA LEU A 184 -4.59 -7.18 -21.01
C LEU A 184 -4.19 -8.36 -20.11
N GLU A 185 -4.98 -9.43 -20.13
CA GLU A 185 -4.69 -10.70 -19.47
C GLU A 185 -3.33 -11.24 -19.97
N GLY A 186 -2.47 -11.69 -19.05
CA GLY A 186 -1.12 -12.18 -19.39
C GLY A 186 -0.14 -11.14 -19.97
N VAL A 187 -0.39 -9.84 -19.80
CA VAL A 187 0.63 -8.79 -20.01
C VAL A 187 1.39 -8.59 -18.70
N ALA A 188 2.66 -9.04 -18.66
CA ALA A 188 3.54 -8.85 -17.51
C ALA A 188 4.32 -7.54 -17.60
N LEU A 189 4.87 -7.08 -16.47
CA LEU A 189 5.63 -5.82 -16.35
C LEU A 189 6.76 -5.68 -17.39
N GLY A 190 7.42 -6.78 -17.74
CA GLY A 190 8.52 -6.78 -18.73
C GLY A 190 8.10 -6.87 -20.20
N HIS A 191 6.80 -6.97 -20.52
CA HIS A 191 6.32 -7.23 -21.89
C HIS A 191 6.24 -5.95 -22.76
N TRP A 192 7.34 -5.22 -22.89
CA TRP A 192 7.41 -3.98 -23.68
C TRP A 192 7.02 -4.17 -25.16
N TRP A 193 7.22 -5.36 -25.73
CA TRP A 193 6.79 -5.66 -27.11
C TRP A 193 5.26 -5.74 -27.28
N LYS A 194 4.48 -5.80 -26.20
CA LYS A 194 3.01 -5.81 -26.24
C LYS A 194 2.39 -4.39 -26.21
N LEU A 195 3.18 -3.32 -26.29
CA LEU A 195 2.69 -1.93 -26.25
C LEU A 195 1.60 -1.63 -27.28
N SER A 196 1.71 -2.19 -28.50
CA SER A 196 0.65 -2.05 -29.52
C SER A 196 -0.68 -2.64 -29.07
N ASN A 197 -0.67 -3.80 -28.41
CA ASN A 197 -1.89 -4.40 -27.83
C ASN A 197 -2.43 -3.53 -26.69
N ILE A 198 -1.56 -3.08 -25.78
CA ILE A 198 -1.94 -2.18 -24.67
C ILE A 198 -2.65 -0.93 -25.19
N ARG A 199 -2.06 -0.28 -26.20
CA ARG A 199 -2.63 0.91 -26.84
C ARG A 199 -4.00 0.62 -27.46
N ASN A 200 -4.14 -0.47 -28.19
CA ASN A 200 -5.40 -0.81 -28.85
C ASN A 200 -6.52 -1.11 -27.84
N LYS A 201 -6.22 -1.87 -26.77
CA LYS A 201 -7.18 -2.17 -25.70
C LYS A 201 -7.54 -0.93 -24.89
N THR A 202 -6.58 -0.05 -24.62
CA THR A 202 -6.84 1.22 -23.95
C THR A 202 -7.75 2.11 -24.80
N ARG A 203 -7.52 2.22 -26.11
CA ARG A 203 -8.40 2.99 -27.00
C ARG A 203 -9.83 2.44 -27.03
N ALA A 204 -9.99 1.12 -27.11
CA ALA A 204 -11.30 0.49 -27.05
C ALA A 204 -12.00 0.77 -25.71
N TYR A 205 -11.26 0.67 -24.60
CA TYR A 205 -11.78 1.00 -23.27
C TYR A 205 -12.24 2.45 -23.17
N LEU A 206 -11.44 3.40 -23.67
CA LEU A 206 -11.80 4.83 -23.65
C LEU A 206 -13.07 5.10 -24.46
N ALA A 207 -13.23 4.47 -25.64
CA ALA A 207 -14.43 4.61 -26.46
C ALA A 207 -15.68 4.04 -25.77
N GLU A 208 -15.56 2.92 -25.05
CA GLU A 208 -16.65 2.32 -24.28
C GLU A 208 -17.06 3.16 -23.05
N HIS A 209 -16.13 3.96 -22.51
CA HIS A 209 -16.31 4.70 -21.26
C HIS A 209 -16.37 6.23 -21.47
N GLU A 210 -16.68 6.69 -22.68
CA GLU A 210 -16.70 8.12 -23.05
C GLU A 210 -17.59 8.95 -22.11
N ALA A 211 -18.79 8.45 -21.77
CA ALA A 211 -19.70 9.14 -20.85
C ALA A 211 -19.08 9.39 -19.47
N LYS A 212 -18.39 8.38 -18.90
CA LYS A 212 -17.71 8.51 -17.59
C LYS A 212 -16.52 9.46 -17.66
N ILE A 213 -15.82 9.51 -18.80
CA ILE A 213 -14.71 10.44 -19.02
C ILE A 213 -15.24 11.87 -19.07
N ASN A 214 -16.35 12.09 -19.78
CA ASN A 214 -16.99 13.40 -19.89
C ASN A 214 -17.50 13.88 -18.52
N GLU A 215 -18.14 13.00 -17.73
CA GLU A 215 -18.55 13.31 -16.35
C GLU A 215 -17.34 13.74 -15.49
N ALA A 216 -16.23 13.00 -15.55
CA ALA A 216 -15.02 13.36 -14.83
C ALA A 216 -14.43 14.72 -15.30
N ALA A 217 -14.46 14.98 -16.61
CA ALA A 217 -13.98 16.24 -17.18
C ALA A 217 -14.85 17.43 -16.76
N GLU A 218 -16.18 17.28 -16.77
CA GLU A 218 -17.12 18.30 -16.30
C GLU A 218 -16.88 18.66 -14.83
N VAL A 219 -16.65 17.64 -13.98
CA VAL A 219 -16.28 17.86 -12.57
C VAL A 219 -14.97 18.62 -12.46
N LEU A 220 -13.94 18.27 -13.24
CA LEU A 220 -12.65 18.96 -13.20
C LEU A 220 -12.76 20.43 -13.65
N VAL A 221 -13.51 20.70 -14.72
CA VAL A 221 -13.75 22.07 -15.22
C VAL A 221 -14.51 22.91 -14.19
N ARG A 222 -15.44 22.30 -13.46
CA ARG A 222 -16.17 22.98 -12.38
C ARG A 222 -15.27 23.34 -11.18
N LEU A 223 -14.18 22.60 -10.97
CA LEU A 223 -13.24 22.78 -9.86
C LEU A 223 -12.04 23.69 -10.20
N SER A 224 -11.81 24.01 -11.48
CA SER A 224 -10.71 24.86 -11.96
C SER A 224 -11.09 26.34 -11.98
#